data_AF-A0A556QWS3-F1
#
_entry.id   AF-A0A556QWS3-F1
#
_cell.length_a   1.000
_cell.length_b   1.000
_cell.length_c   1.000
_cell.angle_alpha   90.00
_cell.angle_beta   90.00
_cell.angle_gamma   90.00
#
_symmetry.space_group_name_H-M   'P 1'
#
loop_
_entity.id
_entity.type
_entity.pdbx_description
1 polymer ?
#
loop_
_entity_poly.entity_id
_entity_poly.type
_entity_poly.pdbx_seq_one_letter_code
_entity_poly.pdbx_strand_id
1 'polypeptide(L)' 'MKEQEDQYHATDTDKSIETRKIPAVLPTNMIEEIQDYCYWKNMTQDEFFYQAVYIFLENKACIDQTRENIEPKI' A
#
# COMPACT_ATOMS: atom_id res chain seq x y z
N MET A 1 33.35 -5.57 41.02
CA MET A 1 32.85 -6.52 40.01
C MET A 1 32.49 -5.73 38.77
N LYS A 2 32.89 -6.24 37.60
CA LYS A 2 32.98 -5.52 36.32
C LYS A 2 31.61 -5.11 35.78
N GLU A 3 31.60 -3.90 35.23
CA GLU A 3 30.59 -3.34 34.33
C GLU A 3 30.32 -4.35 33.19
N GLN A 4 29.05 -4.71 32.98
CA GLN A 4 28.61 -5.35 31.75
C GLN A 4 27.80 -4.31 30.98
N GLU A 5 28.46 -3.84 29.93
CA GLU A 5 28.00 -2.89 28.95
C GLU A 5 26.66 -3.30 28.36
N ASP A 6 25.82 -2.28 28.22
CA ASP A 6 24.58 -2.27 27.47
C ASP A 6 24.73 -2.88 26.07
N GLN A 7 24.34 -4.14 25.92
CA GLN A 7 24.17 -4.74 24.61
C GLN A 7 22.71 -4.55 24.16
N TYR A 8 22.32 -3.31 23.88
CA TYR A 8 21.17 -3.05 23.03
C TYR A 8 21.53 -3.54 21.63
N HIS A 9 21.17 -4.78 21.33
CA HIS A 9 20.96 -5.18 19.94
C HIS A 9 19.73 -4.44 19.44
N ALA A 10 19.92 -3.18 19.07
CA ALA A 10 19.08 -2.53 18.08
C ALA A 10 19.21 -3.39 16.82
N THR A 11 18.25 -4.29 16.61
CA THR A 11 17.98 -4.83 15.28
C THR A 11 17.33 -3.70 14.51
N ASP A 12 18.16 -2.72 14.14
CA ASP A 12 17.86 -1.70 13.15
C ASP A 12 17.81 -2.41 11.79
N THR A 13 16.80 -3.24 11.63
CA THR A 13 16.36 -3.62 10.30
C THR A 13 15.63 -2.39 9.82
N ASP A 14 16.38 -1.45 9.27
CA ASP A 14 15.86 -0.41 8.41
C ASP A 14 15.20 -1.12 7.22
N LYS A 15 13.97 -1.61 7.45
CA LYS A 15 13.08 -2.15 6.43
C LYS A 15 12.55 -0.96 5.66
N SER A 16 13.47 -0.20 5.05
CA SER A 16 13.11 0.69 3.96
C SER A 16 12.42 -0.21 2.94
N ILE A 17 11.11 -0.02 2.78
CA ILE A 17 10.34 -0.77 1.81
C ILE A 17 10.91 -0.35 0.45
N GLU A 18 11.52 -1.29 -0.27
CA GLU A 18 12.01 -1.02 -1.62
C GLU A 18 10.84 -0.58 -2.49
N THR A 19 10.86 0.68 -2.91
CA THR A 19 9.88 1.22 -3.86
C THR A 19 10.46 1.19 -5.27
N ARG A 20 9.60 0.95 -6.27
CA ARG A 20 9.96 1.03 -7.69
C ARG A 20 9.02 1.99 -8.40
N LYS A 21 9.57 2.83 -9.28
CA LYS A 21 8.77 3.71 -10.14
C LYS A 21 8.16 2.90 -11.28
N ILE A 22 6.84 2.96 -11.41
CA ILE A 22 6.10 2.30 -12.49
C ILE A 22 5.47 3.40 -13.36
N PRO A 23 5.85 3.52 -14.64
CA PRO A 23 5.16 4.42 -15.55
C PRO A 23 3.75 3.88 -15.83
N ALA A 24 2.73 4.73 -15.74
CA ALA A 24 1.34 4.40 -16.02
C ALA A 24 0.78 5.29 -17.13
N VAL A 25 -0.07 4.71 -17.98
CA VAL A 25 -0.84 5.43 -19.00
C VAL A 25 -2.30 5.40 -18.57
N LEU A 26 -2.91 6.57 -18.43
CA LEU A 26 -4.30 6.73 -18.00
C LEU A 26 -5.06 7.62 -18.99
N PRO A 27 -6.38 7.45 -19.14
CA PRO A 27 -7.22 8.39 -19.87
C PRO A 27 -7.09 9.81 -19.30
N THR A 28 -7.11 10.83 -20.15
CA THR A 28 -6.93 12.24 -19.74
C THR A 28 -7.95 12.67 -18.69
N ASN A 29 -9.23 12.32 -18.87
CA ASN A 29 -10.28 12.65 -17.91
C ASN A 29 -10.02 12.04 -16.52
N MET A 30 -9.44 10.84 -16.47
CA MET A 30 -9.08 10.20 -15.20
C MET A 30 -7.90 10.92 -14.52
N ILE A 31 -6.93 11.40 -15.30
CA ILE A 31 -5.81 12.20 -14.77
C ILE A 31 -6.34 13.50 -14.15
N GLU A 32 -7.26 14.18 -14.83
CA GLU A 32 -7.89 15.42 -14.34
C GLU A 32 -8.66 15.18 -13.03
N GLU A 33 -9.49 14.14 -12.97
CA GLU A 33 -10.23 13.79 -11.75
C GLU A 33 -9.30 13.44 -10.58
N ILE A 34 -8.20 12.71 -10.83
CA ILE A 34 -7.20 12.40 -9.79
C ILE A 34 -6.52 13.68 -9.30
N GLN A 35 -6.16 14.61 -10.20
CA GLN A 35 -5.52 15.87 -9.84
C GLN A 35 -6.45 16.75 -8.99
N ASP A 36 -7.71 16.89 -9.39
CA ASP A 36 -8.71 17.66 -8.65
C ASP A 36 -8.96 17.06 -7.25
N TYR A 37 -9.06 15.73 -7.17
CA TYR A 37 -9.20 15.03 -5.89
C TYR A 37 -7.97 15.23 -4.99
N CYS A 38 -6.77 15.08 -5.55
CA CYS A 38 -5.52 15.27 -4.81
C CYS A 38 -5.40 16.71 -4.28
N TYR A 39 -5.77 17.71 -5.08
CA TYR A 39 -5.82 19.10 -4.68
C TYR A 39 -6.81 19.31 -3.52
N TRP A 40 -8.04 18.81 -3.66
CA TRP A 40 -9.07 18.95 -2.64
C TRP A 40 -8.69 18.28 -1.30
N LYS A 41 -7.99 17.14 -1.36
CA LYS A 41 -7.53 16.39 -0.19
C LYS A 41 -6.18 16.86 0.36
N ASN A 42 -5.51 17.79 -0.32
CA ASN A 42 -4.14 18.20 -0.01
C ASN A 42 -3.20 16.99 0.11
N MET A 43 -3.20 16.12 -0.90
CA MET A 43 -2.40 14.90 -0.97
C MET A 43 -1.64 14.80 -2.30
N THR A 44 -0.61 13.98 -2.34
CA THR A 44 0.14 13.68 -3.57
C THR A 44 -0.54 12.59 -4.39
N GLN A 45 -0.21 12.51 -5.69
CA GLN A 45 -0.69 11.42 -6.55
C GLN A 45 -0.17 10.05 -6.08
N ASP A 46 1.05 9.98 -5.55
CA ASP A 46 1.62 8.73 -5.03
C ASP A 46 0.82 8.21 -3.84
N GLU A 47 0.44 9.09 -2.91
CA GLU A 47 -0.44 8.74 -1.78
C GLU A 47 -1.82 8.27 -2.28
N PHE A 48 -2.36 8.93 -3.32
CA PHE A 48 -3.63 8.54 -3.91
C PHE A 48 -3.55 7.13 -4.50
N PHE A 49 -2.53 6.84 -5.31
CA PHE A 49 -2.36 5.52 -5.91
C PHE A 49 -2.10 4.44 -4.85
N TYR A 50 -1.34 4.75 -3.80
CA TYR A 50 -1.14 3.82 -2.69
C TYR A 50 -2.47 3.46 -2.01
N GLN A 51 -3.29 4.46 -1.69
CA GLN A 51 -4.61 4.24 -1.09
C GLN A 51 -5.55 3.47 -2.02
N ALA A 52 -5.59 3.84 -3.30
CA ALA A 52 -6.44 3.18 -4.29
C ALA A 52 -6.08 1.69 -4.46
N VAL A 53 -4.78 1.39 -4.55
CA VAL A 53 -4.28 0.01 -4.64
C VAL A 53 -4.56 -0.76 -3.34
N TYR A 54 -4.33 -0.14 -2.17
CA TYR A 54 -4.61 -0.76 -0.88
C TYR A 54 -6.09 -1.18 -0.77
N ILE A 55 -7.01 -0.25 -1.06
CA ILE A 55 -8.46 -0.49 -1.05
C ILE A 55 -8.84 -1.59 -2.05
N PHE A 56 -8.26 -1.57 -3.25
CA PHE A 56 -8.49 -2.61 -4.25
C PHE A 56 -8.05 -3.99 -3.74
N LEU A 57 -6.87 -4.09 -3.13
CA LEU A 57 -6.33 -5.35 -2.62
C LEU A 57 -7.12 -5.89 -1.42
N GLU A 58 -7.53 -5.03 -0.49
CA GLU A 58 -8.40 -5.41 0.64
C GLU A 58 -9.75 -5.94 0.15
N ASN A 59 -10.40 -5.22 -0.77
CA ASN A 59 -11.67 -5.64 -1.33
C ASN A 59 -11.54 -6.92 -2.17
N LYS A 60 -10.46 -7.07 -2.93
CA LYS A 60 -10.16 -8.30 -3.65
C LYS A 60 -10.04 -9.49 -2.70
N ALA A 61 -9.31 -9.35 -1.59
CA ALA A 61 -9.18 -10.41 -0.60
C ALA A 61 -10.55 -10.81 0.00
N CYS A 62 -11.42 -9.84 0.26
CA CYS A 62 -12.78 -10.09 0.73
C CYS A 62 -13.64 -10.83 -0.32
N ILE A 63 -13.58 -10.41 -1.58
CA ILE A 63 -14.32 -11.04 -2.68
C ILE A 63 -13.83 -12.46 -2.93
N ASP A 64 -12.51 -12.68 -2.97
CA ASP A 64 -11.93 -14.00 -3.19
C ASP A 64 -12.27 -14.97 -2.05
N GLN A 65 -12.19 -14.54 -0.78
CA GLN A 65 -12.63 -15.33 0.36
C GLN A 65 -14.11 -15.68 0.30
N THR A 66 -14.96 -14.75 -0.16
CA THR A 66 -16.40 -15.00 -0.30
C THR A 66 -16.67 -16.02 -1.40
N ARG A 67 -15.91 -16.00 -2.51
CA ARG A 67 -16.02 -16.99 -3.59
C ARG A 67 -15.59 -18.40 -3.16
N GLU A 68 -14.48 -18.53 -2.45
CA GLU A 68 -14.01 -19.83 -1.91
C GLU A 68 -15.00 -20.44 -0.91
N ASN A 69 -15.77 -19.63 -0.19
CA ASN A 69 -16.78 -20.11 0.76
C ASN A 69 -18.13 -20.47 0.09
N ILE A 70 -18.38 -20.01 -1.14
CA ILE A 70 -19.61 -20.29 -1.89
C ILE A 70 -19.42 -21.46 -2.87
N GLU A 71 -18.19 -21.70 -3.34
CA GLU A 71 -17.91 -22.88 -4.16
C GLU A 71 -18.06 -24.16 -3.31
N PRO A 72 -18.95 -25.09 -3.71
CA PRO A 72 -19.10 -26.34 -2.98
C PRO A 72 -17.78 -27.10 -3.09
N LYS A 73 -17.20 -27.48 -1.94
CA LYS A 73 -16.10 -28.45 -1.90
C LYS A 73 -16.61 -29.74 -2.54
N ILE A 74 -16.20 -29.99 -3.79
CA ILE A 74 -16.42 -31.25 -4.50
C ILE A 74 -15.52 -32.31 -3.87
#